data_AF-A0A350MSK8-F1
#
_entry.id   AF-A0A350MSK8-F1
#
_cell.length_a   1.000
_cell.length_b   1.000
_cell.length_c   1.000
_cell.angle_alpha   90.00
_cell.angle_beta   90.00
_cell.angle_gamma   90.00
#
_symmetry.space_group_name_H-M   'P 1'
#
loop_
_entity.id
_entity.type
_entity.pdbx_description
1 polymer ?
#
loop_
_entity_poly.entity_id
_entity_poly.type
_entity_poly.pdbx_seq_one_letter_code
_entity_poly.pdbx_strand_id
1 'polypeptide(L)'
;YSELFGPYPFLEEKYGHLECGMGGGMEHQTLTFAGPFNHHILSHELAHSWFGNKITTGSWTDIWLNEGLASYATGLTYQYMFNGFYWKKWKTETIAAVCQQPYGSVIVDDTTLPERIFDARLYSHKASLVLHMIRFLIGDSAFFHALQNYADDPMFSYGYARTPDLIGHFETSSGIDLTEFTTQWLYGEGFPSYTIDWGISGTDTLELSIWQQTSSPSVTFFNMPVEIGVKNAINDTLIRLNPSFSGQQFQIPLTFTPDSLVFDPNLWLISANNQVNGIKDELYETLKIYPNPATSFFYIPVTFPLPSQISIFDLSGRIIRQYRLIQRFVPVDDLEAGIYIITLSDGKNTTYAKLIKD
;
A
#
# COMPACT_ATOMS: atom_id res chain seq x y z
N TYR A 1 -19.71 0.34 -16.74
CA TYR A 1 -19.35 -1.08 -16.58
C TYR A 1 -19.14 -1.77 -17.90
N SER A 2 -20.07 -1.71 -18.86
CA SER A 2 -19.90 -2.48 -20.11
C SER A 2 -18.63 -2.18 -20.90
N GLU A 3 -18.16 -0.93 -20.90
CA GLU A 3 -16.88 -0.55 -21.50
C GLU A 3 -15.67 -1.18 -20.79
N LEU A 4 -15.78 -1.47 -19.49
CA LEU A 4 -14.68 -1.97 -18.66
C LEU A 4 -14.68 -3.49 -18.52
N PHE A 5 -15.85 -4.13 -18.51
CA PHE A 5 -16.00 -5.56 -18.18
C PHE A 5 -16.65 -6.39 -19.31
N GLY A 6 -17.02 -5.76 -20.43
CA GLY A 6 -17.76 -6.40 -21.51
C GLY A 6 -19.28 -6.19 -21.40
N PRO A 7 -20.06 -6.62 -22.40
CA PRO A 7 -21.50 -6.35 -22.48
C PRO A 7 -22.27 -6.80 -21.22
N TYR A 8 -23.40 -6.14 -20.92
CA TYR A 8 -24.24 -6.57 -19.78
C TYR A 8 -24.64 -8.05 -19.95
N PRO A 9 -24.47 -8.92 -18.95
CA PRO A 9 -24.61 -10.36 -19.18
C PRO A 9 -26.03 -10.80 -19.54
N PHE A 10 -27.05 -10.06 -19.10
CA PHE A 10 -28.47 -10.37 -19.29
C PHE A 10 -29.15 -9.39 -20.26
N LEU A 11 -28.48 -9.02 -21.36
CA LEU A 11 -28.95 -8.02 -22.35
C LEU A 11 -30.33 -8.31 -22.96
N GLU A 12 -30.73 -9.58 -23.02
CA GLU A 12 -32.04 -10.00 -23.54
C GLU A 12 -33.16 -9.84 -22.50
N GLU A 13 -32.81 -9.59 -21.24
CA GLU A 13 -33.73 -9.40 -20.13
C GLU A 13 -33.91 -7.91 -19.79
N LYS A 14 -34.93 -7.60 -18.98
CA LYS A 14 -35.09 -6.27 -18.39
C LYS A 14 -34.36 -6.24 -17.06
N TYR A 15 -33.67 -5.15 -16.76
CA TYR A 15 -33.10 -4.90 -15.43
C TYR A 15 -34.05 -4.03 -14.60
N GLY A 16 -34.45 -4.55 -13.43
CA GLY A 16 -35.35 -3.89 -12.50
C GLY A 16 -34.71 -3.65 -11.14
N HIS A 17 -35.36 -2.79 -10.34
CA HIS A 17 -35.02 -2.57 -8.95
C HIS A 17 -36.27 -2.73 -8.08
N LEU A 18 -36.11 -3.34 -6.91
CA LEU A 18 -37.12 -3.45 -5.87
C LEU A 18 -36.59 -2.76 -4.61
N GLU A 19 -37.20 -1.64 -4.25
CA GLU A 19 -36.93 -0.97 -2.97
C GLU A 19 -37.65 -1.70 -1.84
N CYS A 20 -36.95 -2.02 -0.76
CA CYS A 20 -37.49 -2.79 0.36
C CYS A 20 -36.88 -2.37 1.71
N GLY A 21 -37.50 -2.78 2.82
CA GLY A 21 -37.09 -2.39 4.17
C GLY A 21 -35.87 -3.14 4.74
N MET A 22 -34.92 -3.58 3.90
CA MET A 22 -33.70 -4.28 4.34
C MET A 22 -32.53 -3.31 4.55
N GLY A 23 -31.49 -3.75 5.26
CA GLY A 23 -30.19 -3.09 5.24
C GLY A 23 -29.38 -3.57 4.03
N GLY A 24 -28.66 -2.68 3.35
CA GLY A 24 -27.82 -3.02 2.20
C GLY A 24 -28.59 -3.26 0.90
N GLY A 25 -28.09 -4.17 0.07
CA GLY A 25 -28.73 -4.65 -1.15
C GLY A 25 -28.56 -6.15 -1.33
N MET A 26 -29.21 -6.70 -2.35
CA MET A 26 -29.03 -8.10 -2.76
C MET A 26 -29.14 -8.20 -4.28
N GLU A 27 -28.19 -8.89 -4.88
CA GLU A 27 -27.90 -8.89 -6.30
C GLU A 27 -28.76 -9.84 -7.14
N HIS A 28 -29.99 -10.16 -6.71
CA HIS A 28 -30.85 -11.09 -7.43
C HIS A 28 -30.85 -10.81 -8.93
N GLN A 29 -30.53 -11.84 -9.73
CA GLN A 29 -30.31 -11.70 -11.15
C GLN A 29 -31.47 -10.96 -11.82
N THR A 30 -31.14 -9.86 -12.50
CA THR A 30 -32.06 -8.95 -13.22
C THR A 30 -33.04 -8.13 -12.38
N LEU A 31 -33.12 -8.35 -11.07
CA LEU A 31 -33.97 -7.59 -10.16
C LEU A 31 -33.22 -7.27 -8.86
N THR A 32 -32.47 -6.18 -8.83
CA THR A 32 -31.73 -5.76 -7.63
C THR A 32 -32.68 -5.39 -6.50
N PHE A 33 -32.46 -5.94 -5.32
CA PHE A 33 -33.17 -5.54 -4.11
C PHE A 33 -32.33 -4.46 -3.45
N ALA A 34 -32.91 -3.29 -3.21
CA ALA A 34 -32.22 -2.17 -2.58
C ALA A 34 -32.94 -1.83 -1.28
N GLY A 35 -32.20 -1.87 -0.18
CA GLY A 35 -32.64 -1.29 1.08
C GLY A 35 -32.64 0.24 0.97
N PRO A 36 -31.47 0.88 1.01
CA PRO A 36 -31.31 2.26 0.59
C PRO A 36 -31.27 2.38 -0.94
N PHE A 37 -32.20 3.13 -1.52
CA PHE A 37 -32.18 3.44 -2.95
C PHE A 37 -31.20 4.60 -3.25
N ASN A 38 -29.89 4.30 -3.25
CA ASN A 38 -28.83 5.29 -3.51
C ASN A 38 -27.77 4.78 -4.49
N HIS A 39 -26.94 5.71 -4.99
CA HIS A 39 -25.92 5.42 -6.00
C HIS A 39 -24.98 4.27 -5.59
N HIS A 40 -24.50 4.27 -4.34
CA HIS A 40 -23.55 3.27 -3.85
C HIS A 40 -24.13 1.85 -3.91
N ILE A 41 -25.34 1.66 -3.37
CA ILE A 41 -26.01 0.35 -3.40
C ILE A 41 -26.30 -0.05 -4.85
N LEU A 42 -26.96 0.82 -5.62
CA LEU A 42 -27.34 0.49 -6.99
C LEU A 42 -26.13 0.17 -7.89
N SER A 43 -25.01 0.88 -7.74
CA SER A 43 -23.79 0.58 -8.49
C SER A 43 -23.12 -0.72 -8.08
N HIS A 44 -23.18 -1.07 -6.80
CA HIS A 44 -22.63 -2.32 -6.24
C HIS A 44 -23.44 -3.51 -6.73
N GLU A 45 -24.75 -3.47 -6.53
CA GLU A 45 -25.65 -4.55 -6.94
C GLU A 45 -25.69 -4.74 -8.46
N LEU A 46 -25.56 -3.67 -9.25
CA LEU A 46 -25.45 -3.79 -10.70
C LEU A 46 -24.14 -4.48 -11.10
N ALA A 47 -23.02 -4.19 -10.42
CA ALA A 47 -21.73 -4.80 -10.73
C ALA A 47 -21.75 -6.32 -10.54
N HIS A 48 -22.54 -6.81 -9.57
CA HIS A 48 -22.75 -8.24 -9.37
C HIS A 48 -23.35 -8.97 -10.59
N SER A 49 -23.96 -8.26 -11.54
CA SER A 49 -24.39 -8.85 -12.81
C SER A 49 -23.24 -9.54 -13.54
N TRP A 50 -22.02 -8.96 -13.52
CA TRP A 50 -20.81 -9.60 -14.03
C TRP A 50 -20.16 -10.51 -12.97
N PHE A 51 -20.02 -10.03 -11.74
CA PHE A 51 -19.22 -10.69 -10.70
C PHE A 51 -20.09 -11.05 -9.49
N GLY A 52 -20.67 -12.24 -9.50
CA GLY A 52 -21.65 -12.73 -8.53
C GLY A 52 -22.74 -13.55 -9.21
N ASN A 53 -23.26 -13.03 -10.33
CA ASN A 53 -24.31 -13.66 -11.14
C ASN A 53 -23.76 -14.36 -12.38
N LYS A 54 -23.06 -13.64 -13.29
CA LYS A 54 -22.42 -14.29 -14.47
C LYS A 54 -21.28 -15.20 -14.01
N ILE A 55 -20.39 -14.73 -13.15
CA ILE A 55 -19.34 -15.57 -12.57
C ILE A 55 -19.49 -15.51 -11.06
N THR A 56 -19.82 -16.65 -10.45
CA THR A 56 -19.98 -16.72 -9.00
C THR A 56 -18.77 -17.40 -8.36
N THR A 57 -18.62 -17.22 -7.05
CA THR A 57 -17.54 -17.85 -6.31
C THR A 57 -17.74 -19.38 -6.20
N GLY A 58 -16.67 -20.14 -6.41
CA GLY A 58 -16.68 -21.61 -6.25
C GLY A 58 -16.62 -22.09 -4.80
N SER A 59 -16.38 -21.19 -3.84
CA SER A 59 -16.38 -21.45 -2.39
C SER A 59 -16.59 -20.16 -1.61
N TRP A 60 -17.14 -20.22 -0.40
CA TRP A 60 -17.16 -19.06 0.51
C TRP A 60 -15.75 -18.57 0.88
N THR A 61 -14.72 -19.41 0.73
CA THR A 61 -13.29 -19.03 0.78
C THR A 61 -12.97 -17.86 -0.15
N ASP A 62 -13.60 -17.85 -1.33
CA ASP A 62 -13.34 -16.95 -2.45
C ASP A 62 -14.43 -15.87 -2.60
N ILE A 63 -15.26 -15.63 -1.57
CA ILE A 63 -16.38 -14.66 -1.63
C ILE A 63 -15.97 -13.25 -2.07
N TRP A 64 -14.71 -12.88 -1.85
CA TRP A 64 -14.13 -11.61 -2.31
C TRP A 64 -14.18 -11.44 -3.83
N LEU A 65 -14.24 -12.54 -4.61
CA LEU A 65 -14.41 -12.46 -6.06
C LEU A 65 -15.73 -11.79 -6.42
N ASN A 66 -16.81 -12.07 -5.68
CA ASN A 66 -18.10 -11.42 -5.92
C ASN A 66 -18.03 -9.99 -5.39
N GLU A 67 -17.76 -9.87 -4.10
CA GLU A 67 -17.98 -8.63 -3.35
C GLU A 67 -16.86 -7.60 -3.50
N GLY A 68 -15.61 -8.06 -3.60
CA GLY A 68 -14.45 -7.20 -3.83
C GLY A 68 -14.49 -6.58 -5.23
N LEU A 69 -14.85 -7.37 -6.26
CA LEU A 69 -15.05 -6.86 -7.62
C LEU A 69 -16.23 -5.88 -7.68
N ALA A 70 -17.37 -6.18 -7.04
CA ALA A 70 -18.52 -5.27 -6.99
C ALA A 70 -18.19 -3.96 -6.24
N SER A 71 -17.46 -4.05 -5.12
CA SER A 71 -17.02 -2.90 -4.34
C SER A 71 -16.02 -2.03 -5.12
N TYR A 72 -15.08 -2.66 -5.83
CA TYR A 72 -14.13 -1.94 -6.66
C TYR A 72 -14.81 -1.30 -7.87
N ALA A 73 -15.76 -2.00 -8.52
CA ALA A 73 -16.59 -1.45 -9.59
C ALA A 73 -17.36 -0.21 -9.12
N THR A 74 -17.94 -0.25 -7.92
CA THR A 74 -18.56 0.92 -7.28
C THR A 74 -17.55 2.06 -7.13
N GLY A 75 -16.33 1.78 -6.65
CA GLY A 75 -15.23 2.74 -6.61
C GLY A 75 -14.91 3.36 -7.96
N LEU A 76 -14.88 2.56 -9.03
CA LEU A 76 -14.66 3.04 -10.41
C LEU A 76 -15.76 4.01 -10.85
N THR A 77 -17.01 3.83 -10.44
CA THR A 77 -18.05 4.83 -10.74
C THR A 77 -17.69 6.21 -10.18
N TYR A 78 -17.12 6.27 -8.97
CA TYR A 78 -16.64 7.52 -8.37
C TYR A 78 -15.39 8.09 -9.05
N GLN A 79 -14.60 7.25 -9.72
CA GLN A 79 -13.49 7.69 -10.56
C GLN A 79 -13.97 8.34 -11.87
N TYR A 80 -14.96 7.75 -12.53
CA TYR A 80 -15.44 8.23 -13.82
C TYR A 80 -16.51 9.33 -13.74
N MET A 81 -17.28 9.39 -12.65
CA MET A 81 -18.30 10.41 -12.46
C MET A 81 -17.72 11.71 -11.90
N PHE A 82 -18.32 12.83 -12.30
CA PHE A 82 -17.98 14.17 -11.79
C PHE A 82 -16.47 14.46 -11.82
N ASN A 83 -15.78 14.03 -12.88
CA ASN A 83 -14.32 14.17 -13.04
C ASN A 83 -13.52 13.61 -11.85
N GLY A 84 -13.97 12.49 -11.26
CA GLY A 84 -13.26 11.83 -10.17
C GLY A 84 -13.44 12.48 -8.80
N PHE A 85 -14.39 13.39 -8.63
CA PHE A 85 -14.59 14.15 -7.38
C PHE A 85 -14.69 13.26 -6.14
N TYR A 86 -15.39 12.13 -6.24
CA TYR A 86 -15.60 11.21 -5.12
C TYR A 86 -14.50 10.14 -4.98
N TRP A 87 -13.61 10.00 -5.95
CA TRP A 87 -12.62 8.91 -6.00
C TRP A 87 -11.66 8.94 -4.82
N LYS A 88 -11.09 10.12 -4.53
CA LYS A 88 -10.17 10.29 -3.41
C LYS A 88 -10.87 9.98 -2.09
N LYS A 89 -12.11 10.47 -1.92
CA LYS A 89 -12.91 10.22 -0.72
C LYS A 89 -13.16 8.72 -0.52
N TRP A 90 -13.62 8.02 -1.56
CA TRP A 90 -13.84 6.57 -1.52
C TRP A 90 -12.57 5.84 -1.07
N LYS A 91 -11.42 6.09 -1.71
CA LYS A 91 -10.15 5.46 -1.32
C LYS A 91 -9.76 5.75 0.13
N THR A 92 -9.83 7.01 0.56
CA THR A 92 -9.50 7.39 1.94
C THR A 92 -10.39 6.67 2.95
N GLU A 93 -11.70 6.61 2.72
CA GLU A 93 -12.65 5.96 3.62
C GLU A 93 -12.46 4.44 3.63
N THR A 94 -12.25 3.82 2.46
CA THR A 94 -12.01 2.37 2.36
C THR A 94 -10.68 1.97 3.01
N ILE A 95 -9.59 2.73 2.79
CA ILE A 95 -8.30 2.48 3.46
C ILE A 95 -8.46 2.60 4.97
N ALA A 96 -9.12 3.68 5.44
CA ALA A 96 -9.38 3.86 6.86
C ALA A 96 -10.18 2.69 7.45
N ALA A 97 -11.20 2.19 6.73
CA ALA A 97 -11.99 1.04 7.16
C ALA A 97 -11.15 -0.23 7.33
N VAL A 98 -10.29 -0.55 6.35
CA VAL A 98 -9.39 -1.70 6.41
C VAL A 98 -8.43 -1.58 7.59
N CYS A 99 -7.86 -0.40 7.78
CA CYS A 99 -6.82 -0.13 8.78
C CYS A 99 -7.33 0.04 10.22
N GLN A 100 -8.63 -0.09 10.47
CA GLN A 100 -9.19 -0.05 11.83
C GLN A 100 -8.74 -1.22 12.72
N GLN A 101 -8.37 -2.35 12.12
CA GLN A 101 -7.91 -3.53 12.84
C GLN A 101 -6.59 -4.04 12.26
N PRO A 102 -5.60 -4.42 13.08
CA PRO A 102 -4.25 -4.76 12.62
C PRO A 102 -4.13 -6.11 11.91
N TYR A 103 -5.19 -6.93 11.91
CA TYR A 103 -5.22 -8.32 11.45
C TYR A 103 -6.30 -8.57 10.40
N GLY A 104 -6.28 -9.76 9.79
CA GLY A 104 -7.28 -10.25 8.84
C GLY A 104 -6.82 -10.29 7.38
N SER A 105 -7.18 -11.38 6.71
CA SER A 105 -6.90 -11.71 5.31
C SER A 105 -8.14 -11.53 4.43
N VAL A 106 -7.96 -11.40 3.12
CA VAL A 106 -9.11 -11.39 2.19
C VAL A 106 -9.71 -12.79 2.09
N ILE A 107 -8.86 -13.81 2.03
CA ILE A 107 -9.25 -15.22 1.94
C ILE A 107 -9.90 -15.69 3.24
N VAL A 108 -11.10 -16.25 3.15
CA VAL A 108 -11.82 -16.80 4.29
C VAL A 108 -11.24 -18.17 4.65
N ASP A 109 -10.63 -18.23 5.82
CA ASP A 109 -9.97 -19.39 6.40
C ASP A 109 -10.95 -20.38 7.04
N ASP A 110 -12.03 -19.88 7.64
CA ASP A 110 -13.12 -20.70 8.19
C ASP A 110 -14.49 -20.31 7.61
N THR A 111 -14.96 -21.12 6.65
CA THR A 111 -16.27 -20.93 6.01
C THR A 111 -17.46 -21.38 6.86
N THR A 112 -17.23 -21.89 8.08
CA THR A 112 -18.31 -22.26 9.01
C THR A 112 -18.79 -21.07 9.84
N LEU A 113 -18.07 -19.94 9.80
CA LEU A 113 -18.35 -18.71 10.55
C LEU A 113 -18.89 -17.62 9.62
N PRO A 114 -20.21 -17.36 9.61
CA PRO A 114 -20.80 -16.32 8.76
C PRO A 114 -20.21 -14.93 9.02
N GLU A 115 -19.86 -14.60 10.26
CA GLU A 115 -19.22 -13.32 10.62
C GLU A 115 -17.84 -13.15 9.99
N ARG A 116 -17.13 -14.25 9.69
CA ARG A 116 -15.84 -14.22 9.00
C ARG A 116 -16.02 -14.12 7.49
N ILE A 117 -17.01 -14.84 6.94
CA ILE A 117 -17.39 -14.74 5.51
C ILE A 117 -17.84 -13.31 5.20
N PHE A 118 -18.68 -12.75 6.06
CA PHE A 118 -19.34 -11.46 5.88
C PHE A 118 -18.72 -10.33 6.74
N ASP A 119 -17.41 -10.37 6.99
CA ASP A 119 -16.64 -9.21 7.47
C ASP A 119 -16.37 -8.25 6.31
N ALA A 120 -17.22 -7.21 6.17
CA ALA A 120 -17.13 -6.22 5.08
C ALA A 120 -15.78 -5.51 5.01
N ARG A 121 -15.04 -5.43 6.13
CA ARG A 121 -13.67 -4.90 6.14
C ARG A 121 -12.74 -5.72 5.26
N LEU A 122 -12.94 -7.04 5.19
CA LEU A 122 -12.04 -7.98 4.53
C LEU A 122 -12.54 -8.39 3.14
N TYR A 123 -13.78 -8.89 3.05
CA TYR A 123 -14.30 -9.43 1.79
C TYR A 123 -14.61 -8.33 0.76
N SER A 124 -14.94 -7.11 1.22
CA SER A 124 -15.33 -5.97 0.37
C SER A 124 -14.22 -4.91 0.36
N HIS A 125 -13.94 -4.27 1.50
CA HIS A 125 -13.03 -3.13 1.54
C HIS A 125 -11.59 -3.51 1.22
N LYS A 126 -10.99 -4.46 1.94
CA LYS A 126 -9.62 -4.93 1.67
C LYS A 126 -9.53 -5.51 0.26
N ALA A 127 -10.46 -6.38 -0.12
CA ALA A 127 -10.51 -6.97 -1.45
C ALA A 127 -10.54 -5.93 -2.59
N SER A 128 -11.37 -4.88 -2.47
CA SER A 128 -11.45 -3.81 -3.47
C SER A 128 -10.16 -3.00 -3.60
N LEU A 129 -9.46 -2.78 -2.48
CA LEU A 129 -8.15 -2.12 -2.50
C LEU A 129 -7.04 -3.03 -2.99
N VAL A 130 -7.13 -4.35 -2.78
CA VAL A 130 -6.22 -5.32 -3.41
C VAL A 130 -6.34 -5.27 -4.92
N LEU A 131 -7.55 -5.22 -5.48
CA LEU A 131 -7.76 -4.99 -6.91
C LEU A 131 -7.18 -3.66 -7.39
N HIS A 132 -7.33 -2.60 -6.59
CA HIS A 132 -6.73 -1.30 -6.86
C HIS A 132 -5.19 -1.36 -6.93
N MET A 133 -4.58 -2.12 -6.02
CA MET A 133 -3.14 -2.35 -5.98
C MET A 133 -2.65 -3.25 -7.11
N ILE A 134 -3.40 -4.26 -7.52
CA ILE A 134 -3.08 -5.04 -8.72
C ILE A 134 -3.06 -4.11 -9.94
N ARG A 135 -4.09 -3.26 -10.10
CA ARG A 135 -4.13 -2.25 -11.18
C ARG A 135 -2.90 -1.32 -11.15
N PHE A 136 -2.42 -0.95 -9.97
CA PHE A 136 -1.21 -0.14 -9.84
C PHE A 136 0.06 -0.86 -10.33
N LEU A 137 0.15 -2.17 -10.06
CA LEU A 137 1.29 -3.01 -10.48
C LEU A 137 1.30 -3.27 -11.98
N ILE A 138 0.15 -3.64 -12.55
CA ILE A 138 0.07 -4.12 -13.93
C ILE A 138 -0.38 -3.05 -14.93
N GLY A 139 -0.85 -1.91 -14.44
CA GLY A 139 -1.36 -0.79 -15.24
C GLY A 139 -2.79 -1.00 -15.74
N ASP A 140 -3.42 0.11 -16.11
CA ASP A 140 -4.84 0.17 -16.49
C ASP A 140 -5.18 -0.77 -17.65
N SER A 141 -4.36 -0.77 -18.71
CA SER A 141 -4.64 -1.55 -19.92
C SER A 141 -4.68 -3.05 -19.64
N ALA A 142 -3.66 -3.59 -18.95
CA ALA A 142 -3.62 -5.01 -18.62
C ALA A 142 -4.70 -5.37 -17.59
N PHE A 143 -4.96 -4.48 -16.63
CA PHE A 143 -5.98 -4.72 -15.61
C PHE A 143 -7.40 -4.85 -16.18
N PHE A 144 -7.84 -3.89 -16.99
CA PHE A 144 -9.19 -3.95 -17.55
C PHE A 144 -9.32 -5.01 -18.63
N HIS A 145 -8.25 -5.28 -19.40
CA HIS A 145 -8.25 -6.38 -20.35
C HIS A 145 -8.35 -7.75 -19.65
N ALA A 146 -7.66 -7.95 -18.52
CA ALA A 146 -7.80 -9.14 -17.70
C ALA A 146 -9.24 -9.34 -17.19
N LEU A 147 -9.90 -8.26 -16.72
CA LEU A 147 -11.30 -8.35 -16.27
C LEU A 147 -12.27 -8.68 -17.40
N GLN A 148 -12.07 -8.14 -18.60
CA GLN A 148 -12.85 -8.51 -19.78
C GLN A 148 -12.65 -9.98 -20.13
N ASN A 149 -11.39 -10.43 -20.21
CA ASN A 149 -11.07 -11.82 -20.51
C ASN A 149 -11.65 -12.78 -19.46
N TYR A 150 -11.54 -12.42 -18.17
CA TYR A 150 -12.13 -13.20 -17.08
C TYR A 150 -13.65 -13.28 -17.20
N ALA A 151 -14.32 -12.15 -17.46
CA ALA A 151 -15.76 -12.10 -17.64
C ALA A 151 -16.25 -12.92 -18.85
N ASP A 152 -15.44 -13.04 -19.91
CA ASP A 152 -15.78 -13.73 -21.16
C ASP A 152 -15.19 -15.15 -21.28
N ASP A 153 -14.44 -15.61 -20.27
CA ASP A 153 -13.88 -16.96 -20.27
C ASP A 153 -15.01 -18.01 -20.22
N PRO A 154 -15.15 -18.88 -21.25
CA PRO A 154 -16.21 -19.88 -21.30
C PRO A 154 -16.13 -20.93 -20.19
N MET A 155 -15.00 -21.05 -19.48
CA MET A 155 -14.86 -21.94 -18.33
C MET A 155 -15.56 -21.42 -17.08
N PHE A 156 -15.68 -20.09 -16.94
CA PHE A 156 -16.21 -19.44 -15.75
C PHE A 156 -17.54 -18.71 -16.00
N SER A 157 -17.81 -18.31 -17.24
CA SER A 157 -19.05 -17.66 -17.64
C SER A 157 -20.27 -18.53 -17.33
N TYR A 158 -21.20 -17.98 -16.55
CA TYR A 158 -22.37 -18.65 -15.98
C TYR A 158 -22.03 -19.86 -15.09
N GLY A 159 -20.86 -19.81 -14.45
CA GLY A 159 -20.32 -20.86 -13.62
C GLY A 159 -19.58 -20.33 -12.38
N TYR A 160 -18.57 -21.08 -11.95
CA TYR A 160 -17.87 -20.87 -10.69
C TYR A 160 -16.38 -20.62 -10.93
N ALA A 161 -15.81 -19.65 -10.23
CA ALA A 161 -14.37 -19.37 -10.24
C ALA A 161 -13.80 -19.34 -8.82
N ARG A 162 -12.49 -19.59 -8.69
CA ARG A 162 -11.72 -19.48 -7.45
C ARG A 162 -10.62 -18.44 -7.61
N THR A 163 -10.02 -18.03 -6.50
CA THR A 163 -8.98 -16.99 -6.48
C THR A 163 -7.89 -17.19 -7.57
N PRO A 164 -7.32 -18.39 -7.77
CA PRO A 164 -6.28 -18.59 -8.78
C PRO A 164 -6.75 -18.29 -10.21
N ASP A 165 -8.05 -18.45 -10.51
CA ASP A 165 -8.60 -18.26 -11.85
C ASP A 165 -8.55 -16.77 -12.25
N LEU A 166 -8.99 -15.87 -11.35
CA LEU A 166 -8.91 -14.43 -11.59
C LEU A 166 -7.45 -13.93 -11.55
N ILE A 167 -6.63 -14.43 -10.63
CA ILE A 167 -5.21 -14.06 -10.56
C ILE A 167 -4.49 -14.46 -11.85
N GLY A 168 -4.72 -15.67 -12.36
CA GLY A 168 -4.15 -16.13 -13.62
C GLY A 168 -4.51 -15.25 -14.82
N HIS A 169 -5.70 -14.62 -14.83
CA HIS A 169 -6.07 -13.64 -15.85
C HIS A 169 -5.24 -12.35 -15.75
N PHE A 170 -4.99 -11.84 -14.54
CA PHE A 170 -4.12 -10.68 -14.34
C PHE A 170 -2.67 -10.98 -14.74
N GLU A 171 -2.14 -12.13 -14.36
CA GLU A 171 -0.78 -12.56 -14.72
C GLU A 171 -0.65 -12.75 -16.24
N THR A 172 -1.62 -13.41 -16.88
CA THR A 172 -1.64 -13.61 -18.34
C THR A 172 -1.67 -12.29 -19.10
N SER A 173 -2.50 -11.33 -18.65
CA SER A 173 -2.62 -10.04 -19.35
C SER A 173 -1.43 -9.11 -19.14
N SER A 174 -0.65 -9.30 -18.08
CA SER A 174 0.44 -8.38 -17.69
C SER A 174 1.83 -8.95 -17.90
N GLY A 175 1.97 -10.28 -17.91
CA GLY A 175 3.25 -10.97 -17.85
C GLY A 175 3.97 -10.85 -16.50
N ILE A 176 3.30 -10.35 -15.46
CA ILE A 176 3.85 -10.17 -14.11
C ILE A 176 3.37 -11.32 -13.23
N ASP A 177 4.30 -11.97 -12.52
CA ASP A 177 4.00 -12.96 -11.48
C ASP A 177 3.48 -12.25 -10.22
N LEU A 178 2.26 -12.60 -9.79
CA LEU A 178 1.58 -12.02 -8.64
C LEU A 178 1.63 -12.96 -7.42
N THR A 179 2.43 -14.02 -7.45
CA THR A 179 2.54 -14.99 -6.34
C THR A 179 2.93 -14.31 -5.03
N GLU A 180 3.99 -13.48 -5.02
CA GLU A 180 4.41 -12.78 -3.81
C GLU A 180 3.33 -11.80 -3.34
N PHE A 181 2.76 -11.03 -4.27
CA PHE A 181 1.72 -10.06 -3.99
C PHE A 181 0.48 -10.73 -3.34
N THR A 182 -0.02 -11.80 -3.95
CA THR A 182 -1.21 -12.51 -3.43
C THR A 182 -0.92 -13.17 -2.09
N THR A 183 0.27 -13.74 -1.91
CA THR A 183 0.70 -14.28 -0.61
C THR A 183 0.63 -13.22 0.49
N GLN A 184 1.08 -11.99 0.22
CA GLN A 184 1.08 -10.91 1.20
C GLN A 184 -0.31 -10.29 1.41
N TRP A 185 -1.05 -10.03 0.32
CA TRP A 185 -2.22 -9.15 0.37
C TRP A 185 -3.57 -9.87 0.38
N LEU A 186 -3.65 -11.07 -0.20
CA LEU A 186 -4.86 -11.91 -0.17
C LEU A 186 -4.83 -12.89 0.99
N TYR A 187 -3.75 -13.68 1.08
CA TYR A 187 -3.60 -14.72 2.10
C TYR A 187 -3.05 -14.15 3.40
N GLY A 188 -2.12 -13.20 3.32
CA GLY A 188 -1.51 -12.52 4.45
C GLY A 188 -2.43 -11.52 5.15
N GLU A 189 -2.11 -11.26 6.41
CA GLU A 189 -2.88 -10.37 7.27
C GLU A 189 -2.24 -9.00 7.45
N GLY A 190 -3.08 -8.03 7.81
CA GLY A 190 -2.62 -6.69 8.18
C GLY A 190 -2.26 -5.80 7.00
N PHE A 191 -1.46 -4.77 7.30
CA PHE A 191 -1.00 -3.73 6.39
C PHE A 191 0.28 -3.05 6.93
N PRO A 192 1.06 -2.37 6.08
CA PRO A 192 2.22 -1.59 6.49
C PRO A 192 1.88 -0.17 6.95
N SER A 193 2.76 0.39 7.77
CA SER A 193 2.95 1.82 7.98
C SER A 193 4.33 2.21 7.45
N TYR A 194 4.44 3.40 6.85
CA TYR A 194 5.68 3.88 6.25
C TYR A 194 6.23 5.11 6.97
N THR A 195 7.54 5.12 7.21
CA THR A 195 8.26 6.33 7.64
C THR A 195 9.26 6.70 6.55
N ILE A 196 9.08 7.88 5.97
CA ILE A 196 9.96 8.43 4.93
C ILE A 196 10.83 9.51 5.56
N ASP A 197 12.11 9.23 5.72
CA ASP A 197 13.09 10.25 6.13
C ASP A 197 13.78 10.77 4.88
N TRP A 198 13.82 12.10 4.68
CA TRP A 198 14.39 12.67 3.47
C TRP A 198 15.18 13.94 3.71
N GLY A 199 16.05 14.26 2.75
CA GLY A 199 16.89 15.44 2.73
C GLY A 199 17.50 15.67 1.37
N ILE A 200 18.23 16.77 1.23
CA ILE A 200 18.90 17.14 -0.03
C ILE A 200 20.40 17.15 0.19
N SER A 201 21.14 16.49 -0.71
CA SER A 201 22.59 16.61 -0.81
C SER A 201 22.98 17.43 -2.04
N GLY A 202 23.98 18.30 -1.87
CA GLY A 202 24.36 19.25 -2.92
C GLY A 202 23.24 20.27 -3.21
N THR A 203 22.92 20.47 -4.49
CA THR A 203 21.89 21.43 -4.93
C THR A 203 20.60 20.77 -5.45
N ASP A 204 20.65 19.49 -5.82
CA ASP A 204 19.64 18.86 -6.66
C ASP A 204 19.44 17.35 -6.43
N THR A 205 20.14 16.73 -5.47
CA THR A 205 19.98 15.29 -5.22
C THR A 205 19.07 15.06 -4.02
N LEU A 206 17.90 14.44 -4.27
CA LEU A 206 17.02 13.96 -3.23
C LEU A 206 17.57 12.67 -2.65
N GLU A 207 17.85 12.69 -1.36
CA GLU A 207 18.15 11.51 -0.58
C GLU A 207 16.93 11.15 0.27
N LEU A 208 16.59 9.86 0.33
CA LEU A 208 15.52 9.40 1.19
C LEU A 208 15.75 7.97 1.67
N SER A 209 15.20 7.66 2.85
CA SER A 209 15.10 6.32 3.42
C SER A 209 13.63 5.95 3.60
N ILE A 210 13.25 4.74 3.18
CA ILE A 210 11.88 4.23 3.34
C ILE A 210 11.88 3.12 4.39
N TRP A 211 11.30 3.39 5.54
CA TRP A 211 11.05 2.39 6.59
C TRP A 211 9.64 1.86 6.49
N GLN A 212 9.48 0.58 6.79
CA GLN A 212 8.20 -0.11 6.88
C GLN A 212 8.07 -0.82 8.22
N GLN A 213 6.90 -0.70 8.85
CA GLN A 213 6.49 -1.49 10.00
C GLN A 213 5.12 -2.13 9.72
N THR A 214 5.01 -3.44 9.90
CA THR A 214 3.78 -4.19 9.63
C THR A 214 2.87 -4.24 10.86
N SER A 215 1.55 -4.24 10.63
CA SER A 215 0.55 -4.34 11.70
C SER A 215 0.38 -5.77 12.24
N SER A 216 0.80 -6.78 11.48
CA SER A 216 0.68 -8.20 11.80
C SER A 216 2.00 -8.93 11.50
N PRO A 217 2.42 -9.90 12.33
CA PRO A 217 3.60 -10.73 12.04
C PRO A 217 3.38 -11.73 10.90
N SER A 218 2.15 -11.86 10.40
CA SER A 218 1.81 -12.71 9.24
C SER A 218 2.61 -12.35 7.99
N VAL A 219 2.89 -11.06 7.81
CA VAL A 219 3.73 -10.53 6.72
C VAL A 219 4.86 -9.72 7.33
N THR A 220 6.10 -10.06 7.01
CA THR A 220 7.30 -9.40 7.56
C THR A 220 7.68 -8.14 6.78
N PHE A 221 7.33 -8.09 5.50
CA PHE A 221 7.50 -6.94 4.62
C PHE A 221 6.51 -7.04 3.45
N PHE A 222 5.76 -5.96 3.22
CA PHE A 222 4.88 -5.82 2.07
C PHE A 222 5.65 -5.21 0.90
N ASN A 223 5.90 -6.03 -0.12
CA ASN A 223 6.61 -5.63 -1.33
C ASN A 223 5.65 -4.90 -2.28
N MET A 224 5.80 -3.58 -2.37
CA MET A 224 5.02 -2.72 -3.25
C MET A 224 5.85 -1.53 -3.71
N PRO A 225 5.68 -1.06 -4.97
CA PRO A 225 6.15 0.25 -5.36
C PRO A 225 5.50 1.34 -4.48
N VAL A 226 6.27 2.35 -4.10
CA VAL A 226 5.82 3.49 -3.32
C VAL A 226 5.92 4.74 -4.19
N GLU A 227 4.80 5.44 -4.40
CA GLU A 227 4.80 6.75 -5.04
C GLU A 227 5.10 7.84 -4.02
N ILE A 228 6.05 8.72 -4.35
CA ILE A 228 6.39 9.91 -3.58
C ILE A 228 6.16 11.12 -4.48
N GLY A 229 5.23 11.98 -4.05
CA GLY A 229 5.07 13.31 -4.63
C GLY A 229 6.16 14.23 -4.12
N VAL A 230 6.97 14.77 -5.03
CA VAL A 230 8.06 15.69 -4.73
C VAL A 230 7.67 17.06 -5.27
N LYS A 231 7.72 18.11 -4.46
CA LYS A 231 7.32 19.44 -4.93
C LYS A 231 8.09 20.58 -4.26
N ASN A 232 8.01 21.73 -4.91
CA ASN A 232 8.21 23.04 -4.29
C ASN A 232 7.08 24.00 -4.70
N ALA A 233 7.24 25.30 -4.43
CA ALA A 233 6.23 26.30 -4.77
C ALA A 233 5.84 26.40 -6.26
N ILE A 234 6.68 25.92 -7.19
CA ILE A 234 6.51 26.14 -8.65
C ILE A 234 6.53 24.82 -9.44
N ASN A 235 7.28 23.82 -8.98
CA ASN A 235 7.45 22.54 -9.66
C ASN A 235 6.96 21.38 -8.81
N ASP A 236 6.44 20.36 -9.46
CA ASP A 236 6.13 19.07 -8.88
C ASP A 236 6.57 17.92 -9.79
N THR A 237 6.78 16.75 -9.19
CA THR A 237 7.02 15.50 -9.91
C THR A 237 6.59 14.31 -9.04
N LEU A 238 6.35 13.17 -9.69
CA LEU A 238 6.08 11.89 -9.02
C LEU A 238 7.25 10.94 -9.25
N ILE A 239 7.75 10.37 -8.16
CA ILE A 239 8.77 9.32 -8.21
C ILE A 239 8.14 8.03 -7.71
N ARG A 240 8.39 6.93 -8.41
CA ARG A 240 8.02 5.59 -7.97
C ARG A 240 9.27 4.82 -7.57
N LEU A 241 9.28 4.31 -6.34
CA LEU A 241 10.42 3.62 -5.74
C LEU A 241 10.01 2.21 -5.35
N ASN A 242 10.92 1.24 -5.50
CA ASN A 242 10.66 -0.16 -5.16
C ASN A 242 11.55 -0.58 -3.99
N PRO A 243 11.18 -0.25 -2.74
CA PRO A 243 11.90 -0.73 -1.58
C PRO A 243 11.75 -2.25 -1.44
N SER A 244 12.86 -2.97 -1.33
CA SER A 244 12.91 -4.42 -1.10
C SER A 244 13.18 -4.78 0.36
N PHE A 245 13.49 -3.80 1.23
CA PHE A 245 13.61 -3.99 2.67
C PHE A 245 13.34 -2.67 3.43
N SER A 246 13.00 -2.79 4.71
CA SER A 246 12.77 -1.64 5.60
C SER A 246 14.08 -0.89 5.87
N GLY A 247 14.07 0.42 5.65
CA GLY A 247 15.24 1.30 5.80
C GLY A 247 16.07 1.48 4.53
N GLN A 248 15.59 0.99 3.38
CA GLN A 248 16.31 1.15 2.12
C GLN A 248 16.46 2.61 1.73
N GLN A 249 17.66 2.97 1.30
CA GLN A 249 18.04 4.33 0.89
C GLN A 249 17.97 4.49 -0.62
N PHE A 250 17.58 5.68 -1.07
CA PHE A 250 17.52 6.08 -2.47
C PHE A 250 18.16 7.45 -2.66
N GLN A 251 18.79 7.63 -3.82
CA GLN A 251 19.33 8.91 -4.28
C GLN A 251 18.75 9.19 -5.65
N ILE A 252 17.98 10.28 -5.77
CA ILE A 252 17.32 10.67 -7.02
C ILE A 252 17.79 12.07 -7.42
N PRO A 253 18.48 12.21 -8.57
CA PRO A 253 18.75 13.52 -9.14
C PRO A 253 17.45 14.20 -9.55
N LEU A 254 17.28 15.46 -9.16
CA LEU A 254 16.14 16.31 -9.50
C LEU A 254 16.58 17.48 -10.36
N THR A 255 15.62 18.09 -11.06
CA THR A 255 15.85 19.33 -11.82
C THR A 255 15.54 20.59 -11.01
N PHE A 256 15.10 20.42 -9.76
CA PHE A 256 14.75 21.50 -8.84
C PHE A 256 14.99 21.07 -7.39
N THR A 257 15.15 22.04 -6.48
CA THR A 257 15.24 21.79 -5.05
C THR A 257 13.82 21.66 -4.46
N PRO A 258 13.44 20.51 -3.90
CA PRO A 258 12.12 20.31 -3.30
C PRO A 258 12.07 20.89 -1.88
N ASP A 259 10.89 21.35 -1.47
CA ASP A 259 10.61 21.81 -0.09
C ASP A 259 9.69 20.84 0.67
N SER A 260 9.02 19.92 -0.04
CA SER A 260 8.08 19.00 0.57
C SER A 260 7.94 17.70 -0.21
N LEU A 261 7.71 16.63 0.54
CA LEU A 261 7.34 15.32 0.03
C LEU A 261 5.94 14.94 0.50
N VAL A 262 5.20 14.22 -0.34
CA VAL A 262 3.90 13.63 -0.01
C VAL A 262 4.00 12.13 -0.28
N PHE A 263 3.81 11.32 0.76
CA PHE A 263 3.71 9.88 0.63
C PHE A 263 2.40 9.50 -0.08
N ASP A 264 2.50 8.62 -1.08
CA ASP A 264 1.40 8.04 -1.85
C ASP A 264 0.26 9.04 -2.14
N PRO A 265 0.54 10.15 -2.86
CA PRO A 265 -0.43 11.22 -3.07
C PRO A 265 -1.69 10.75 -3.81
N ASN A 266 -1.56 9.63 -4.52
CA ASN A 266 -2.63 8.98 -5.27
C ASN A 266 -3.30 7.83 -4.51
N LEU A 267 -2.93 7.54 -3.25
CA LEU A 267 -3.58 6.54 -2.41
C LEU A 267 -3.68 5.14 -3.06
N TRP A 268 -2.59 4.68 -3.67
CA TRP A 268 -2.52 3.34 -4.25
C TRP A 268 -2.42 2.25 -3.19
N LEU A 269 -1.82 2.54 -2.03
CA LEU A 269 -1.43 1.55 -1.03
C LEU A 269 -2.41 1.48 0.14
N ILE A 270 -2.74 0.26 0.57
CA ILE A 270 -3.37 0.02 1.88
C ILE A 270 -2.30 0.28 2.95
N SER A 271 -2.38 1.42 3.63
CA SER A 271 -1.46 1.77 4.71
C SER A 271 -2.08 2.77 5.67
N ALA A 272 -1.54 2.86 6.88
CA ALA A 272 -1.96 3.85 7.87
C ALA A 272 -0.80 4.31 8.74
N ASN A 273 -0.99 5.43 9.45
CA ASN A 273 0.01 6.02 10.34
C ASN A 273 1.34 6.37 9.66
N ASN A 274 1.28 6.70 8.36
CA ASN A 274 2.47 7.05 7.57
C ASN A 274 3.04 8.40 8.01
N GLN A 275 4.37 8.50 8.02
CA GLN A 275 5.10 9.69 8.42
C GLN A 275 6.08 10.10 7.32
N VAL A 276 6.21 11.40 7.11
CA VAL A 276 7.20 11.98 6.21
C VAL A 276 7.98 13.02 6.99
N ASN A 277 9.24 12.72 7.27
CA ASN A 277 10.14 13.54 8.07
C ASN A 277 11.18 14.16 7.14
N GLY A 278 11.06 15.47 6.91
CA GLY A 278 12.07 16.24 6.19
C GLY A 278 13.13 16.83 7.11
N ILE A 279 14.14 17.44 6.50
CA ILE A 279 15.04 18.36 7.20
C ILE A 279 14.19 19.57 7.62
N LYS A 280 13.75 19.59 8.88
CA LYS A 280 13.44 20.86 9.53
C LYS A 280 14.76 21.45 10.01
N ASP A 281 14.95 22.75 9.83
CA ASP A 281 15.99 23.57 10.50
C ASP A 281 15.86 23.58 12.06
N GLU A 282 15.04 22.70 12.64
CA GLU A 282 14.89 22.55 14.07
C GLU A 282 16.12 21.78 14.59
N LEU A 283 16.93 22.49 15.39
CA LEU A 283 18.06 22.01 16.20
C LEU A 283 17.97 20.50 16.49
N TYR A 284 19.01 19.77 16.12
CA TYR A 284 19.16 18.32 16.28
C TYR A 284 19.05 17.84 17.74
N GLU A 285 17.85 17.83 18.33
CA GLU A 285 17.66 17.53 19.75
C GLU A 285 18.10 16.09 20.10
N THR A 286 17.96 15.14 19.17
CA THR A 286 18.54 13.79 19.27
C THR A 286 18.66 13.13 17.88
N LEU A 287 19.84 12.56 17.59
CA LEU A 287 20.09 11.77 16.38
C LEU A 287 19.48 10.38 16.55
N LYS A 288 18.70 9.91 15.56
CA LYS A 288 18.15 8.55 15.55
C LYS A 288 18.92 7.67 14.58
N ILE A 289 19.70 6.71 15.06
CA ILE A 289 20.47 5.80 14.20
C ILE A 289 19.76 4.45 14.06
N TYR A 290 19.95 3.78 12.91
CA TYR A 290 19.23 2.54 12.58
C TYR A 290 20.06 1.58 11.72
N PRO A 291 19.97 0.25 11.88
CA PRO A 291 19.23 -0.45 12.94
C PRO A 291 19.84 -0.16 14.32
N ASN A 292 18.99 -0.22 15.34
CA ASN A 292 19.39 -0.05 16.74
C ASN A 292 18.41 -0.83 17.63
N PRO A 293 18.79 -2.02 18.14
CA PRO A 293 20.16 -2.55 18.18
C PRO A 293 20.79 -2.85 16.81
N ALA A 294 22.10 -2.65 16.70
CA ALA A 294 22.88 -2.90 15.50
C ALA A 294 23.71 -4.18 15.67
N THR A 295 23.73 -5.04 14.65
CA THR A 295 24.60 -6.22 14.64
C THR A 295 25.94 -5.92 13.96
N SER A 296 25.91 -5.37 12.75
CA SER A 296 27.10 -5.17 11.91
C SER A 296 27.36 -3.72 11.53
N PHE A 297 26.30 -2.93 11.40
CA PHE A 297 26.37 -1.54 10.98
C PHE A 297 25.16 -0.78 11.49
N PHE A 298 25.26 0.54 11.49
CA PHE A 298 24.12 1.44 11.56
C PHE A 298 24.24 2.53 10.50
N TYR A 299 23.10 3.15 10.19
CA TYR A 299 22.96 4.26 9.27
C TYR A 299 22.70 5.55 10.03
N ILE A 300 23.32 6.62 9.52
CA ILE A 300 22.98 7.99 9.88
C ILE A 300 21.75 8.43 9.07
N PRO A 301 20.72 9.02 9.70
CA PRO A 301 19.60 9.61 9.00
C PRO A 301 20.03 10.53 7.88
N VAL A 302 19.27 10.50 6.80
CA VAL A 302 19.46 11.40 5.67
C VAL A 302 19.38 12.87 6.11
N THR A 303 18.64 13.15 7.16
CA THR A 303 18.45 14.49 7.73
C THR A 303 19.72 15.12 8.32
N PHE A 304 20.78 14.35 8.57
CA PHE A 304 22.05 14.89 9.07
C PHE A 304 23.01 15.23 7.91
N PRO A 305 23.62 16.42 7.84
CA PRO A 305 24.49 16.81 6.74
C PRO A 305 25.81 16.00 6.72
N LEU A 306 26.32 15.74 5.52
CA LEU A 306 27.64 15.16 5.27
C LEU A 306 28.48 16.10 4.38
N PRO A 307 29.82 16.11 4.50
CA PRO A 307 30.61 15.31 5.44
C PRO A 307 30.52 15.87 6.87
N SER A 308 30.63 14.99 7.85
CA SER A 308 30.59 15.35 9.28
C SER A 308 31.66 14.60 10.08
N GLN A 309 31.95 15.07 11.29
CA GLN A 309 32.82 14.33 12.21
C GLN A 309 31.95 13.39 13.05
N ILE A 310 32.28 12.10 13.04
CA ILE A 310 31.68 11.10 13.91
C ILE A 310 32.65 10.72 15.03
N SER A 311 32.13 10.60 16.25
CA SER A 311 32.83 10.01 17.38
C SER A 311 31.96 8.95 18.06
N ILE A 312 32.56 7.83 18.44
CA ILE A 312 31.93 6.72 19.15
C ILE A 312 32.57 6.63 20.53
N PHE A 313 31.76 6.70 21.58
CA PHE A 313 32.18 6.64 22.98
C PHE A 313 31.62 5.39 23.65
N ASP A 314 32.40 4.78 24.54
CA ASP A 314 31.87 3.84 25.52
C ASP A 314 31.15 4.58 26.67
N LEU A 315 30.47 3.85 27.56
CA LEU A 315 29.75 4.43 28.71
C LEU A 315 30.65 5.14 29.73
N SER A 316 31.96 4.92 29.68
CA SER A 316 32.91 5.66 30.53
C SER A 316 33.31 7.01 29.94
N GLY A 317 32.88 7.32 28.71
CA GLY A 317 33.23 8.54 27.99
C GLY A 317 34.54 8.45 27.22
N ARG A 318 35.14 7.26 27.08
CA ARG A 318 36.35 7.06 26.28
C ARG A 318 35.98 6.96 24.81
N ILE A 319 36.71 7.69 23.95
CA ILE A 319 36.57 7.61 22.50
C ILE A 319 37.12 6.28 22.01
N ILE A 320 36.26 5.47 21.42
CA ILE A 320 36.61 4.21 20.73
C ILE A 320 37.02 4.49 19.29
N ARG A 321 36.29 5.39 18.61
CA ARG A 321 36.56 5.74 17.22
C ARG A 321 36.21 7.19 16.95
N GLN A 322 37.01 7.88 16.13
CA GLN A 322 36.69 9.22 15.64
C GLN A 322 37.25 9.41 14.23
N TYR A 323 36.41 9.82 13.29
CA TYR A 323 36.83 10.01 11.89
C TYR A 323 35.87 10.94 11.15
N ARG A 324 36.26 11.34 9.93
CA ARG A 324 35.41 12.10 9.03
C ARG A 324 34.46 11.16 8.30
N LEU A 325 33.18 11.29 8.59
CA LEU A 325 32.11 10.55 7.95
C LEU A 325 31.75 11.21 6.62
N ILE A 326 31.89 10.45 5.54
CA ILE A 326 31.57 10.89 4.17
C ILE A 326 30.42 10.08 3.56
N GLN A 327 29.99 9.02 4.23
CA GLN A 327 28.93 8.11 3.81
C GLN A 327 28.02 7.82 5.01
N ARG A 328 26.73 7.55 4.76
CA ARG A 328 25.75 7.35 5.83
C ARG A 328 25.84 5.97 6.51
N PHE A 329 26.70 5.09 6.02
CA PHE A 329 26.94 3.76 6.56
C PHE A 329 28.11 3.76 7.57
N VAL A 330 27.86 3.27 8.78
CA VAL A 330 28.85 3.15 9.85
C VAL A 330 28.98 1.67 10.27
N PRO A 331 30.06 0.98 9.89
CA PRO A 331 30.31 -0.39 10.34
C PRO A 331 30.70 -0.43 11.82
N VAL A 332 30.15 -1.39 12.54
CA VAL A 332 30.36 -1.65 13.98
C VAL A 332 30.60 -3.12 14.30
N ASP A 333 30.91 -3.95 13.29
CA ASP A 333 31.22 -5.39 13.44
C ASP A 333 32.34 -5.66 14.45
N ASP A 334 33.27 -4.72 14.59
CA ASP A 334 34.43 -4.79 15.46
C ASP A 334 34.16 -4.33 16.90
N LEU A 335 32.97 -3.79 17.18
CA LEU A 335 32.58 -3.40 18.53
C LEU A 335 32.05 -4.60 19.30
N GLU A 336 32.42 -4.72 20.58
CA GLU A 336 31.83 -5.70 21.49
C GLU A 336 30.36 -5.33 21.79
N ALA A 337 29.55 -6.34 22.09
CA ALA A 337 28.15 -6.17 22.50
C ALA A 337 28.06 -5.23 23.73
N GLY A 338 27.18 -4.23 23.65
CA GLY A 338 27.11 -3.19 24.67
C GLY A 338 26.42 -1.91 24.23
N ILE A 339 26.46 -0.88 25.08
CA ILE A 339 25.89 0.44 24.78
C ILE A 339 27.01 1.44 24.49
N TYR A 340 26.85 2.19 23.41
CA TYR A 340 27.76 3.26 22.99
C TYR A 340 27.00 4.57 22.82
N ILE A 341 27.70 5.70 22.94
CA ILE A 341 27.19 7.01 22.58
C ILE A 341 27.88 7.46 21.30
N ILE A 342 27.08 7.81 20.29
CA ILE A 342 27.55 8.35 19.03
C ILE A 342 27.35 9.85 19.06
N THR A 343 28.36 10.61 18.66
CA THR A 343 28.19 12.03 18.35
C THR A 343 28.47 12.29 16.87
N LEU A 344 27.67 13.18 16.28
CA LEU A 344 27.90 13.73 14.94
C LEU A 344 28.00 15.24 15.04
N SER A 345 29.03 15.80 14.41
CA SER A 345 29.22 17.25 14.33
C SER A 345 29.44 17.69 12.88
N ASP A 346 28.69 18.70 12.45
CA ASP A 346 28.84 19.35 11.13
C ASP A 346 29.76 20.59 11.18
N GLY A 347 30.41 20.82 12.32
CA GLY A 347 31.25 21.99 12.59
C GLY A 347 30.50 23.21 13.16
N LYS A 348 29.17 23.21 13.13
CA LYS A 348 28.33 24.25 13.76
C LYS A 348 27.47 23.67 14.89
N ASN A 349 26.91 22.49 14.67
CA ASN A 349 26.04 21.77 15.58
C ASN A 349 26.64 20.41 15.90
N THR A 350 26.36 19.91 17.11
CA THR A 350 26.68 18.56 17.52
C THR A 350 25.43 17.89 18.05
N THR A 351 25.14 16.70 17.56
CA THR A 351 24.03 15.86 18.03
C THR A 351 24.56 14.52 18.52
N TYR A 352 23.73 13.79 19.25
CA TYR A 352 24.10 12.51 19.84
C TYR A 352 23.01 11.45 19.67
N ALA A 353 23.42 10.19 19.59
CA ALA A 353 22.57 9.01 19.56
C ALA A 353 23.09 7.94 20.52
N LYS A 354 22.18 7.17 21.13
CA LYS A 354 22.52 5.93 21.81
C LYS A 354 22.57 4.80 20.79
N LEU A 355 23.66 4.04 20.75
CA LEU A 355 23.79 2.79 20.01
C LEU A 355 23.72 1.61 20.99
N ILE A 356 22.91 0.61 20.68
CA ILE A 356 22.92 -0.72 21.31
C ILE A 356 23.57 -1.65 20.29
N LYS A 357 24.69 -2.27 20.64
CA LYS A 357 25.39 -3.29 19.84
C LYS A 357 25.01 -4.65 20.39
N ASP A 358 24.44 -5.50 19.54
CA ASP A 358 24.09 -6.89 19.86
C ASP A 358 25.29 -7.84 19.70
#